data_AF-A0A7S1KF27-F1
#
_entry.id   AF-A0A7S1KF27-F1
#
_cell.length_a   1.000
_cell.length_b   1.000
_cell.length_c   1.000
_cell.angle_alpha   90.00
_cell.angle_beta   90.00
_cell.angle_gamma   90.00
#
_symmetry.space_group_name_H-M   'P 1'
#
loop_
_entity.id
_entity.type
_entity.pdbx_description
1 polymer ?
#
loop_
_entity_poly.entity_id
_entity_poly.type
_entity_poly.pdbx_seq_one_letter_code
_entity_poly.pdbx_strand_id
1 'polypeptide(L)'
;MPASLSDCPSVARLTSDCDASLDALREQETRAREGAKQLAEDIVASVAAKGGVWQPPETTGEVLVNAGGVVFPVSRRGLLMPLMRKRYISVLLMHFADGMPKDPSGHVYLEVSSAYFDAFLDALTLYETGR
;
A
#
# COMPACT_ATOMS: atom_id res chain seq x y z
N MET A 1 -21.47 52.69 30.71
CA MET A 1 -20.44 51.63 30.58
C MET A 1 -21.15 50.39 30.10
N PRO A 2 -21.09 50.02 28.81
CA PRO A 2 -21.75 48.79 28.36
C PRO A 2 -20.97 47.61 28.94
N ALA A 3 -21.69 46.64 29.53
CA ALA A 3 -21.12 45.39 30.00
C ALA A 3 -20.39 44.72 28.83
N SER A 4 -19.14 44.32 29.06
CA SER A 4 -18.36 43.54 28.09
C SER A 4 -19.14 42.29 27.73
N LEU A 5 -19.23 41.94 26.45
CA LEU A 5 -19.90 40.70 25.99
C LEU A 5 -19.27 39.44 26.64
N SER A 6 -18.06 39.56 27.17
CA SER A 6 -17.35 38.52 27.93
C SER A 6 -17.86 38.29 29.35
N ASP A 7 -18.63 39.22 29.94
CA ASP A 7 -19.24 39.07 31.28
C ASP A 7 -20.59 38.36 31.24
N CYS A 8 -21.08 38.02 30.05
CA CYS A 8 -22.35 37.31 29.90
C CYS A 8 -22.12 35.80 30.16
N PRO A 9 -22.73 35.21 31.22
CA PRO A 9 -22.43 33.84 31.64
C PRO A 9 -22.83 32.78 30.60
N SER A 10 -23.75 33.10 29.69
CA SER A 10 -24.09 32.25 28.55
C SER A 10 -22.98 32.20 27.50
N VAL A 11 -22.33 33.35 27.22
CA VAL A 11 -21.22 33.45 26.27
C VAL A 11 -19.99 32.75 26.82
N ALA A 12 -19.69 32.92 28.11
CA ALA A 12 -18.58 32.24 28.78
C ALA A 12 -18.74 30.70 28.79
N ARG A 13 -19.97 30.21 28.94
CA ARG A 13 -20.28 28.77 28.84
C ARG A 13 -20.07 28.25 27.42
N LEU A 14 -20.59 28.95 26.42
CA LEU A 14 -20.40 28.58 25.01
C LEU A 14 -18.92 28.54 24.61
N THR A 15 -18.11 29.52 25.03
CA THR A 15 -16.67 29.49 24.76
C THR A 15 -15.99 28.31 25.45
N SER A 16 -16.34 28.04 26.72
CA SER A 16 -15.81 26.88 27.45
C SER A 16 -16.19 25.54 26.80
N ASP A 17 -17.42 25.41 26.31
CA ASP A 17 -17.90 24.19 25.64
C ASP A 17 -17.22 24.00 24.27
N CYS A 18 -16.97 25.09 23.55
CA CYS A 18 -16.20 25.08 22.31
C CYS A 18 -14.73 24.68 22.55
N ASP A 19 -14.08 25.24 23.56
CA ASP A 19 -12.69 24.90 23.91
C ASP A 19 -12.58 23.42 24.31
N ALA A 20 -13.49 22.92 25.14
CA ALA A 20 -13.54 21.51 25.51
C ALA A 20 -13.78 20.59 24.29
N SER A 21 -14.62 21.02 23.35
CA SER A 21 -14.86 20.27 22.11
C SER A 21 -13.64 20.26 21.20
N LEU A 22 -12.91 21.37 21.08
CA LEU A 22 -11.68 21.45 20.31
C LEU A 22 -10.57 20.58 20.92
N ASP A 23 -10.44 20.58 22.24
CA ASP A 23 -9.46 19.74 22.92
C ASP A 23 -9.80 18.25 22.76
N ALA A 24 -11.07 17.88 22.89
CA ALA A 24 -11.51 16.50 22.60
C ALA A 24 -11.22 16.06 21.16
N LEU A 25 -11.38 16.96 20.17
CA LEU A 25 -11.02 16.68 18.77
C LEU A 25 -9.51 16.49 18.60
N ARG A 26 -8.68 17.31 19.25
CA ARG A 26 -7.21 17.15 19.22
C ARG A 26 -6.77 15.84 19.87
N GLU A 27 -7.39 15.46 20.97
CA GLU A 27 -7.14 14.17 21.63
C GLU A 27 -7.59 12.98 20.77
N GLN A 28 -8.67 13.13 20.00
CA GLN A 28 -9.10 12.09 19.06
C GLN A 28 -8.15 11.99 17.86
N GLU A 29 -7.72 13.13 17.30
CA GLU A 29 -6.76 13.19 16.20
C GLU A 29 -5.43 12.54 16.57
N THR A 30 -4.89 12.88 17.75
CA THR A 30 -3.63 12.31 18.26
C THR A 30 -3.75 10.80 18.43
N ARG A 31 -4.81 10.30 19.08
CA ARG A 31 -5.07 8.86 19.20
C ARG A 31 -5.21 8.16 17.85
N ALA A 32 -5.94 8.76 16.91
CA ALA A 32 -6.11 8.19 15.58
C ALA A 32 -4.78 8.13 14.81
N ARG A 33 -3.94 9.16 14.93
CA ARG A 33 -2.62 9.22 14.31
C ARG A 33 -1.66 8.20 14.90
N GLU A 34 -1.63 8.06 16.22
CA GLU A 34 -0.83 7.04 16.91
C GLU A 34 -1.30 5.63 16.55
N GLY A 35 -2.60 5.38 16.54
CA GLY A 35 -3.17 4.09 16.12
C GLY A 35 -2.84 3.76 14.66
N ALA A 36 -2.91 4.75 13.75
CA ALA A 36 -2.52 4.57 12.36
C ALA A 36 -1.03 4.25 12.20
N LYS A 37 -0.17 4.89 13.00
CA LYS A 37 1.28 4.62 13.02
C LYS A 37 1.55 3.18 13.50
N GLN A 38 0.95 2.77 14.61
CA GLN A 38 1.11 1.41 15.14
C GLN A 38 0.65 0.36 14.13
N LEU A 39 -0.52 0.57 13.52
CA LEU A 39 -1.03 -0.34 12.48
C LEU A 39 -0.08 -0.43 11.28
N ALA A 40 0.50 0.68 10.85
CA ALA A 40 1.48 0.67 9.76
C ALA A 40 2.74 -0.12 10.13
N GLU A 41 3.25 0.04 11.35
CA GLU A 41 4.39 -0.74 11.86
C GLU A 41 4.08 -2.24 11.93
N ASP A 42 2.89 -2.61 12.40
CA ASP A 42 2.43 -4.00 12.48
C ASP A 42 2.31 -4.65 11.08
N ILE A 43 1.83 -3.89 10.09
CA ILE A 43 1.75 -4.36 8.69
C ILE A 43 3.16 -4.58 8.14
N VAL A 44 4.08 -3.64 8.33
CA VAL A 44 5.48 -3.77 7.87
C VAL A 44 6.13 -4.99 8.51
N ALA A 45 5.97 -5.18 9.82
CA ALA A 45 6.49 -6.34 10.53
C ALA A 45 5.89 -7.65 10.01
N SER A 46 4.59 -7.68 9.73
CA SER A 46 3.89 -8.85 9.19
C SER A 46 4.36 -9.21 7.78
N VAL A 47 4.62 -8.21 6.93
CA VAL A 47 5.17 -8.41 5.58
C VAL A 47 6.60 -8.97 5.67
N ALA A 48 7.45 -8.38 6.51
CA ALA A 48 8.82 -8.84 6.73
C ALA A 48 8.88 -10.27 7.30
N ALA A 49 8.02 -10.61 8.26
CA ALA A 49 7.91 -11.95 8.84
C ALA A 49 7.57 -13.03 7.81
N LYS A 50 6.94 -12.64 6.69
CA LYS A 50 6.60 -13.52 5.56
C LYS A 50 7.62 -13.45 4.41
N GLY A 51 8.80 -12.86 4.65
CA GLY A 51 9.87 -12.73 3.66
C GLY A 51 9.62 -11.67 2.59
N GLY A 52 8.70 -10.73 2.84
CA GLY A 52 8.42 -9.62 1.95
C GLY A 52 9.07 -8.31 2.38
N VAL A 53 9.04 -7.33 1.47
CA VAL A 53 9.52 -5.97 1.68
C VAL A 53 8.37 -5.01 1.42
N TRP A 54 8.05 -4.16 2.41
CA TRP A 54 6.93 -3.22 2.31
C TRP A 54 7.12 -2.17 1.20
N GLN A 55 8.34 -1.66 1.05
CA GLN A 55 8.72 -0.76 -0.03
C GLN A 55 9.68 -1.49 -0.97
N PRO A 56 9.25 -1.85 -2.20
CA PRO A 56 10.12 -2.51 -3.15
C PRO A 56 11.35 -1.62 -3.44
N PRO A 57 12.56 -2.18 -3.45
CA PRO A 57 13.78 -1.40 -3.70
C PRO A 57 13.82 -0.86 -5.14
N GLU A 58 13.19 -1.55 -6.09
CA GLU A 58 13.12 -1.17 -7.49
C GLU A 58 11.66 -1.13 -8.00
N THR A 59 11.29 0.00 -8.59
CA THR A 59 9.95 0.24 -9.18
C THR A 59 9.98 0.31 -10.70
N THR A 60 11.18 0.24 -11.30
CA THR A 60 11.44 0.29 -12.73
C THR A 60 12.18 -0.96 -13.18
N GLY A 61 12.20 -1.22 -14.49
CA GLY A 61 12.79 -2.44 -15.05
C GLY A 61 11.85 -3.64 -14.95
N GLU A 62 12.41 -4.84 -15.01
CA GLU A 62 11.67 -6.09 -15.16
C GLU A 62 12.02 -7.08 -14.05
N VAL A 63 11.05 -7.92 -13.70
CA VAL A 63 11.28 -9.16 -12.94
C VAL A 63 11.14 -10.33 -13.90
N LEU A 64 12.15 -11.20 -13.94
CA LEU A 64 12.11 -12.41 -14.74
C LEU A 64 11.35 -13.50 -14.00
N VAL A 65 10.30 -14.01 -14.64
CA VAL A 65 9.39 -15.01 -14.06
C VAL A 65 9.34 -16.23 -14.98
N ASN A 66 9.77 -17.37 -14.46
CA ASN A 66 9.53 -18.67 -15.06
C ASN A 66 8.12 -19.15 -14.71
N ALA A 67 7.21 -19.09 -15.68
CA ALA A 67 5.83 -19.55 -15.56
C ALA A 67 5.64 -20.83 -16.37
N GLY A 68 5.52 -21.96 -15.68
CA GLY A 68 5.30 -23.27 -16.32
C GLY A 68 6.43 -23.71 -17.27
N GLY A 69 7.66 -23.30 -17.00
CA GLY A 69 8.85 -23.64 -17.79
C GLY A 69 9.24 -22.59 -18.84
N VAL A 70 8.45 -21.54 -19.03
CA VAL A 70 8.75 -20.43 -19.95
C VAL A 70 9.09 -19.18 -19.15
N VAL A 71 10.20 -18.50 -19.50
CA VAL A 71 10.64 -17.29 -18.82
C VAL A 71 10.05 -16.06 -19.49
N PHE A 72 9.39 -15.22 -18.70
CA PHE A 72 8.78 -13.98 -19.15
C PHE A 72 9.38 -12.77 -18.42
N PRO A 73 9.67 -11.69 -19.15
CA PRO A 73 9.96 -10.39 -18.54
C PRO A 73 8.65 -9.73 -18.08
N VAL A 74 8.57 -9.33 -16.81
CA VAL A 74 7.40 -8.66 -16.25
C VAL A 74 7.77 -7.24 -15.80
N SER A 75 7.15 -6.24 -16.40
CA SER A 75 7.39 -4.83 -16.05
C SER A 75 7.00 -4.51 -14.61
N ARG A 76 7.96 -4.08 -13.79
CA ARG A 76 7.70 -3.62 -12.41
C ARG A 76 6.78 -2.41 -12.38
N ARG A 77 6.94 -1.51 -13.34
CA ARG A 77 6.09 -0.32 -13.48
C ARG A 77 4.64 -0.73 -13.77
N GLY A 78 4.45 -1.74 -14.64
CA GLY A 78 3.14 -2.26 -14.99
C GLY A 78 2.43 -2.87 -13.79
N LEU A 79 3.16 -3.63 -12.97
CA LEU A 79 2.63 -4.22 -11.74
C LEU A 79 2.17 -3.16 -10.72
N LEU A 80 2.75 -1.96 -10.75
CA LEU A 80 2.39 -0.83 -9.89
C LEU A 80 1.24 0.05 -10.42
N MET A 81 0.75 -0.20 -11.65
CA MET A 81 -0.36 0.58 -12.22
C MET A 81 -1.65 0.44 -11.37
N PRO A 82 -2.54 1.45 -11.33
CA PRO A 82 -3.68 1.49 -10.41
C PRO A 82 -4.59 0.24 -10.41
N LEU A 83 -4.79 -0.37 -11.58
CA LEU A 83 -5.61 -1.57 -11.75
C LEU A 83 -4.86 -2.88 -11.47
N MET A 84 -3.52 -2.83 -11.44
CA MET A 84 -2.64 -3.98 -11.27
C MET A 84 -2.08 -4.10 -9.86
N ARG A 85 -1.77 -2.99 -9.18
CA ARG A 85 -1.15 -2.98 -7.85
C ARG A 85 -1.93 -3.69 -6.74
N LYS A 86 -3.23 -3.93 -6.97
CA LYS A 86 -4.12 -4.65 -6.04
C LYS A 86 -4.30 -6.13 -6.40
N ARG A 87 -3.79 -6.58 -7.56
CA ARG A 87 -3.83 -8.00 -7.95
C ARG A 87 -2.82 -8.77 -7.11
N TYR A 88 -3.21 -9.97 -6.71
CA TYR A 88 -2.36 -10.83 -5.87
C TYR A 88 -0.98 -11.07 -6.48
N ILE A 89 -0.91 -11.36 -7.78
CA ILE A 89 0.36 -11.58 -8.48
C ILE A 89 1.28 -10.36 -8.45
N SER A 90 0.74 -9.14 -8.61
CA SER A 90 1.52 -7.91 -8.53
C SER A 90 2.07 -7.69 -7.13
N VAL A 91 1.28 -7.99 -6.10
CA VAL A 91 1.75 -7.91 -4.71
C VAL A 91 2.89 -8.90 -4.46
N LEU A 92 2.75 -10.14 -4.91
CA LEU A 92 3.80 -11.15 -4.79
C LEU A 92 5.09 -10.74 -5.49
N LEU A 93 5.00 -10.35 -6.76
CA LEU A 93 6.17 -10.02 -7.57
C LEU A 93 6.85 -8.70 -7.15
N MET A 94 6.10 -7.75 -6.59
CA MET A 94 6.68 -6.47 -6.14
C MET A 94 7.24 -6.55 -4.72
N HIS A 95 6.58 -7.27 -3.82
CA HIS A 95 6.92 -7.24 -2.39
C HIS A 95 7.55 -8.54 -1.89
N PHE A 96 7.33 -9.68 -2.53
CA PHE A 96 7.73 -10.99 -2.01
C PHE A 96 8.64 -11.78 -2.96
N ALA A 97 9.12 -11.17 -4.06
CA ALA A 97 9.89 -11.88 -5.08
C ALA A 97 11.10 -12.64 -4.54
N ASP A 98 11.78 -12.11 -3.51
CA ASP A 98 12.95 -12.75 -2.90
C ASP A 98 12.60 -13.98 -2.05
N GLY A 99 11.40 -14.00 -1.45
CA GLY A 99 10.87 -15.14 -0.69
C GLY A 99 10.17 -16.18 -1.56
N MET A 100 10.00 -15.93 -2.87
CA MET A 100 9.34 -16.86 -3.78
C MET A 100 10.28 -17.99 -4.24
N PRO A 101 9.72 -19.17 -4.58
CA PRO A 101 10.47 -20.24 -5.22
C PRO A 101 11.23 -19.72 -6.45
N LYS A 102 12.45 -20.24 -6.65
CA LYS A 102 13.29 -19.88 -7.80
C LYS A 102 13.54 -21.10 -8.68
N ASP A 103 13.66 -20.87 -9.98
CA ASP A 103 14.16 -21.88 -10.92
C ASP A 103 15.70 -22.05 -10.77
N PRO A 104 16.33 -23.04 -11.43
CA PRO A 104 17.78 -23.24 -11.35
C PRO A 104 18.63 -22.06 -11.84
N SER A 105 18.04 -21.16 -12.64
CA SER A 105 18.68 -19.93 -13.14
C SER A 105 18.47 -18.74 -12.20
N GLY A 106 17.73 -18.90 -11.11
CA GLY A 106 17.43 -17.86 -10.12
C GLY A 106 16.21 -16.99 -10.44
N HIS A 107 15.44 -17.30 -11.49
CA HIS A 107 14.22 -16.57 -11.81
C HIS A 107 13.09 -16.96 -10.87
N VAL A 108 12.14 -16.05 -10.63
CA VAL A 108 10.94 -16.38 -9.84
C VAL A 108 10.17 -17.50 -10.54
N TYR A 109 9.84 -18.57 -9.83
CA TYR A 109 9.11 -19.71 -10.39
C TYR A 109 7.63 -19.68 -9.99
N LEU A 110 6.76 -19.91 -10.98
CA LEU A 110 5.32 -20.05 -10.82
C LEU A 110 4.84 -21.33 -11.54
N GLU A 111 4.17 -22.20 -10.78
CA GLU A 111 3.49 -23.37 -11.31
C GLU A 111 2.15 -22.95 -11.95
N VAL A 112 2.22 -22.41 -13.15
CA VAL A 112 1.06 -21.94 -13.92
C VAL A 112 1.25 -22.21 -15.40
N SER A 113 0.16 -22.36 -16.14
CA SER A 113 0.22 -22.47 -17.61
C SER A 113 0.88 -21.22 -18.21
N SER A 114 1.90 -21.42 -19.04
CA SER A 114 2.59 -20.34 -19.75
C SER A 114 1.63 -19.53 -20.63
N ALA A 115 0.68 -20.17 -21.31
CA ALA A 115 -0.33 -19.50 -22.13
C ALA A 115 -1.27 -18.59 -21.29
N TYR A 116 -1.60 -19.02 -20.07
CA TYR A 116 -2.38 -18.17 -19.15
C TYR A 116 -1.55 -16.98 -18.66
N PHE A 117 -0.28 -17.20 -18.36
CA PHE A 117 0.62 -16.14 -17.91
C PHE A 117 0.90 -15.12 -19.02
N ASP A 118 1.01 -15.57 -20.27
CA ASP A 118 1.15 -14.72 -21.45
C ASP A 118 -0.06 -13.78 -21.61
N ALA A 119 -1.28 -14.31 -21.51
CA ALA A 119 -2.51 -13.50 -21.53
C ALA A 119 -2.56 -12.47 -20.38
N PHE A 120 -1.97 -12.78 -19.22
CA PHE A 120 -1.81 -11.81 -18.14
C PHE A 120 -0.84 -10.68 -18.52
N LEU A 121 0.25 -10.98 -19.22
CA LEU A 121 1.20 -9.98 -19.69
C LEU A 121 0.63 -9.09 -20.78
N ASP A 122 -0.20 -9.64 -21.66
CA ASP A 122 -0.96 -8.84 -22.63
C ASP A 122 -1.84 -7.83 -21.91
N ALA A 123 -2.59 -8.27 -20.89
CA ALA A 123 -3.41 -7.38 -20.08
C ALA A 123 -2.58 -6.32 -19.34
N LEU A 124 -1.41 -6.71 -18.81
CA LEU A 124 -0.47 -5.79 -18.17
C LEU A 124 0.02 -4.71 -19.15
N THR A 125 0.38 -5.12 -20.36
CA THR A 125 0.87 -4.24 -21.44
C THR A 125 -0.22 -3.28 -21.90
N LEU A 126 -1.46 -3.74 -22.03
CA LEU A 126 -2.63 -2.90 -22.30
C LEU A 126 -2.77 -1.79 -21.24
N TYR A 127 -2.60 -2.10 -19.95
CA TYR A 127 -2.66 -1.10 -18.90
C TYR A 127 -1.49 -0.12 -18.91
N GLU A 128 -0.29 -0.58 -19.30
CA GLU A 128 0.88 0.29 -19.38
C GLU A 128 0.87 1.23 -20.59
N THR A 129 0.35 0.76 -21.72
CA THR A 129 0.40 1.48 -23.00
C THR A 129 -0.93 2.16 -23.36
N GLY A 130 -2.03 1.79 -22.68
CA GLY A 130 -3.36 2.33 -22.92
C GLY A 130 -3.96 1.94 -24.28
N ARG A 131 -3.48 0.87 -24.91
CA ARG A 131 -3.89 0.39 -26.23
C ARG A 131 -4.42 -1.02 -26.19
#